data_AF-A0A6J7P8V9-F1
#
_entry.id   AF-A0A6J7P8V9-F1
#
_cell.length_a   1.000
_cell.length_b   1.000
_cell.length_c   1.000
_cell.angle_alpha   90.00
_cell.angle_beta   90.00
_cell.angle_gamma   90.00
#
_symmetry.space_group_name_H-M   'P 1'
#
loop_
_entity.id
_entity.type
_entity.pdbx_description
1 polymer ?
#
loop_
_entity_poly.entity_id
_entity_poly.type
_entity_poly.pdbx_seq_one_letter_code
_entity_poly.pdbx_strand_id
1 'polypeptide(L)'
;MARATAYSINTYFMAIEERTGLCRPAEIAESMGVFLGSGGPLLRVPSFTLGSMEVTPLAMANAYATFAAHGLYCKPRSILEIRDRENRSLDVPDEDCTQVISQDVADGVTALLTGVIDGPITGRTGAAMSLADRPAAGKTGTTNESAAVWFAGFTPDIAAAAWVGDPRGGFAHPMKNLTINGKYYKQVFGSTLPGPIWQRSMTAALEGTDPTTFTLSNEWNLRPARGVTSMSSLVPGLEPVPNEDEFIFDNSVKPTASPTVAPPTGDTAPTVPDEAPAATTPE
;
A
#
# COMPACT_ATOMS: atom_id res chain seq x y z
N MET A 1 -7.73 7.96 13.09
CA MET A 1 -7.28 7.50 11.75
C MET A 1 -6.17 8.37 11.17
N ALA A 2 -6.38 9.66 10.89
CA ALA A 2 -5.37 10.53 10.23
C ALA A 2 -3.96 10.48 10.85
N ARG A 3 -3.84 10.57 12.19
CA ARG A 3 -2.55 10.40 12.91
C ARG A 3 -1.95 9.01 12.72
N ALA A 4 -2.76 7.96 12.86
CA ALA A 4 -2.32 6.59 12.67
C ALA A 4 -1.81 6.33 11.24
N THR A 5 -2.48 6.90 10.22
CA THR A 5 -2.05 6.85 8.82
C THR A 5 -0.74 7.63 8.62
N ALA A 6 -0.63 8.85 9.15
CA ALA A 6 0.55 9.70 9.02
C ALA A 6 1.82 9.07 9.64
N TYR A 7 1.67 8.45 10.82
CA TYR A 7 2.77 7.79 11.54
C TYR A 7 2.95 6.31 11.22
N SER A 8 2.02 5.69 10.49
CA SER A 8 2.04 4.26 10.20
C SER A 8 1.94 3.38 11.46
N ILE A 9 0.96 3.66 12.34
CA ILE A 9 0.82 2.96 13.63
C ILE A 9 0.19 1.57 13.41
N ASN A 10 1.03 0.53 13.45
CA ASN A 10 0.62 -0.87 13.22
C ASN A 10 -0.55 -1.31 14.12
N THR A 11 -0.48 -1.03 15.43
CA THR A 11 -1.50 -1.46 16.40
C THR A 11 -2.88 -0.92 16.09
N TYR A 12 -2.97 0.31 15.55
CA TYR A 12 -4.23 0.90 15.14
C TYR A 12 -4.87 0.15 13.96
N PHE A 13 -4.07 -0.21 12.94
CA PHE A 13 -4.58 -0.93 11.77
C PHE A 13 -4.90 -2.40 12.07
N MET A 14 -4.13 -3.06 12.94
CA MET A 14 -4.47 -4.40 13.44
C MET A 14 -5.80 -4.42 14.21
N ALA A 15 -6.06 -3.40 15.04
CA ALA A 15 -7.32 -3.29 15.76
C ALA A 15 -8.52 -3.00 14.85
N ILE A 16 -8.30 -2.30 13.72
CA ILE A 16 -9.34 -2.15 12.69
C ILE A 16 -9.58 -3.49 12.01
N GLU A 17 -8.52 -4.20 11.62
CA GLU A 17 -8.63 -5.52 10.99
C GLU A 17 -9.37 -6.54 11.86
N GLU A 18 -9.12 -6.54 13.17
CA GLU A 18 -9.86 -7.36 14.13
C GLU A 18 -11.37 -7.07 14.09
N ARG A 19 -11.76 -5.80 13.91
CA ARG A 19 -13.17 -5.38 13.82
C ARG A 19 -13.80 -5.64 12.46
N THR A 20 -13.03 -5.53 11.37
CA THR A 20 -13.54 -5.65 10.00
C THR A 20 -13.38 -7.05 9.41
N GLY A 21 -12.57 -7.90 10.04
CA GLY A 21 -12.20 -9.22 9.54
C GLY A 21 -11.10 -9.18 8.47
N LEU A 22 -10.58 -10.37 8.14
CA LEU A 22 -9.43 -10.57 7.24
C LEU A 22 -9.81 -10.62 5.76
N CYS A 23 -11.03 -11.04 5.43
CA CYS A 23 -11.41 -11.30 4.04
C CYS A 23 -11.57 -10.00 3.24
N ARG A 24 -12.34 -9.06 3.81
CA ARG A 24 -12.75 -7.85 3.09
C ARG A 24 -11.58 -6.94 2.70
N PRO A 25 -10.56 -6.69 3.55
CA PRO A 25 -9.39 -5.92 3.13
C PRO A 25 -8.63 -6.56 1.96
N ALA A 26 -8.48 -7.89 1.96
CA ALA A 26 -7.84 -8.63 0.87
C ALA A 26 -8.64 -8.55 -0.43
N GLU A 27 -9.96 -8.73 -0.36
CA GLU A 27 -10.84 -8.61 -1.54
C GLU A 27 -10.82 -7.21 -2.15
N ILE A 28 -10.78 -6.16 -1.33
CA ILE A 28 -10.68 -4.77 -1.80
C ILE A 28 -9.32 -4.53 -2.48
N ALA A 29 -8.23 -5.07 -1.93
CA ALA A 29 -6.92 -4.95 -2.57
C ALA A 29 -6.88 -5.70 -3.92
N GLU A 30 -7.42 -6.93 -3.96
CA GLU A 30 -7.50 -7.74 -5.18
C GLU A 30 -8.39 -7.10 -6.25
N SER A 31 -9.50 -6.45 -5.87
CA SER A 31 -10.34 -5.73 -6.84
C SER A 31 -9.62 -4.53 -7.46
N MET A 32 -8.60 -3.98 -6.80
CA MET A 32 -7.68 -2.98 -7.35
C MET A 32 -6.47 -3.59 -8.08
N GLY A 33 -6.50 -4.89 -8.40
CA GLY A 33 -5.45 -5.58 -9.13
C GLY A 33 -4.23 -5.99 -8.29
N VAL A 34 -4.34 -5.97 -6.96
CA VAL A 34 -3.25 -6.37 -6.07
C VAL A 34 -3.30 -7.87 -5.83
N PHE A 35 -2.33 -8.58 -6.43
CA PHE A 35 -2.10 -10.00 -6.24
C PHE A 35 -0.67 -10.24 -5.75
N LEU A 36 -0.39 -11.46 -5.28
CA LEU A 36 0.98 -11.88 -5.02
C LEU A 36 1.83 -11.73 -6.29
N GLY A 37 3.13 -11.49 -6.14
CA GLY A 37 4.06 -11.41 -7.27
C GLY A 37 4.09 -12.68 -8.14
N SER A 38 3.67 -13.82 -7.58
CA SER A 38 3.47 -15.09 -8.27
C SER A 38 2.18 -15.16 -9.10
N GLY A 39 1.30 -14.16 -8.99
CA GLY A 39 -0.04 -14.12 -9.60
C GLY A 39 -1.15 -14.76 -8.75
N GLY A 40 -0.82 -15.34 -7.59
CA GLY A 40 -1.80 -15.92 -6.67
C GLY A 40 -2.60 -14.88 -5.87
N PRO A 41 -3.73 -15.29 -5.26
CA PRO A 41 -4.51 -14.42 -4.38
C PRO A 41 -3.72 -14.05 -3.13
N LEU A 42 -4.09 -12.93 -2.51
CA LEU A 42 -3.52 -12.48 -1.25
C LEU A 42 -3.87 -13.46 -0.11
N LEU A 43 -2.99 -13.59 0.87
CA LEU A 43 -3.23 -14.44 2.04
C LEU A 43 -4.15 -13.73 3.04
N ARG A 44 -5.13 -14.44 3.59
CA ARG A 44 -6.01 -13.94 4.65
C ARG A 44 -5.43 -14.31 6.01
N VAL A 45 -4.47 -13.51 6.47
CA VAL A 45 -3.72 -13.77 7.71
C VAL A 45 -3.74 -12.55 8.64
N PRO A 46 -3.60 -12.71 9.97
CA PRO A 46 -3.61 -11.59 10.92
C PRO A 46 -2.53 -10.52 10.72
N SER A 47 -1.52 -10.79 9.90
CA SER A 47 -0.48 -9.84 9.53
C SER A 47 -0.77 -9.09 8.22
N PHE A 48 -1.95 -9.28 7.62
CA PHE A 48 -2.29 -8.72 6.30
C PHE A 48 -2.18 -7.19 6.31
N THR A 49 -2.76 -6.50 7.30
CA THR A 49 -2.65 -5.03 7.42
C THR A 49 -1.23 -4.51 7.64
N LEU A 50 -0.27 -5.38 7.97
CA LEU A 50 1.14 -5.02 8.11
C LEU A 50 1.92 -5.12 6.79
N GLY A 51 1.28 -5.58 5.70
CA GLY A 51 1.92 -5.69 4.37
C GLY A 51 2.97 -6.80 4.30
N SER A 52 2.66 -7.98 4.82
CA SER A 52 3.59 -9.13 4.90
C SER A 52 3.80 -9.89 3.59
N MET A 53 3.06 -9.55 2.53
CA MET A 53 3.04 -10.28 1.27
C MET A 53 3.88 -9.63 0.18
N GLU A 54 4.41 -10.44 -0.72
CA GLU A 54 5.18 -9.98 -1.87
C GLU A 54 4.24 -9.59 -3.01
N VAL A 55 4.21 -8.30 -3.34
CA VAL A 55 3.39 -7.73 -4.43
C VAL A 55 4.28 -6.94 -5.40
N THR A 56 3.80 -6.71 -6.62
CA THR A 56 4.60 -6.00 -7.64
C THR A 56 4.47 -4.47 -7.50
N PRO A 57 5.52 -3.69 -7.84
CA PRO A 57 5.40 -2.23 -7.94
C PRO A 57 4.33 -1.77 -8.92
N LEU A 58 4.09 -2.52 -10.01
CA LEU A 58 3.03 -2.21 -10.96
C LEU A 58 1.64 -2.31 -10.31
N ALA A 59 1.38 -3.37 -9.55
CA ALA A 59 0.12 -3.53 -8.82
C ALA A 59 -0.08 -2.40 -7.78
N MET A 60 0.99 -1.99 -7.08
CA MET A 60 0.93 -0.88 -6.12
C MET A 60 0.69 0.47 -6.80
N ALA A 61 1.37 0.76 -7.90
CA ALA A 61 1.13 1.99 -8.65
C ALA A 61 -0.33 2.04 -9.14
N ASN A 62 -0.85 0.94 -9.66
CA ASN A 62 -2.21 0.89 -10.18
C ASN A 62 -3.28 0.97 -9.08
N ALA A 63 -3.07 0.32 -7.93
CA ALA A 63 -3.97 0.44 -6.80
C ALA A 63 -4.05 1.90 -6.29
N TYR A 64 -2.92 2.61 -6.28
CA TYR A 64 -2.90 4.04 -5.93
C TYR A 64 -3.52 4.92 -7.03
N ALA A 65 -3.40 4.53 -8.30
CA ALA A 65 -4.13 5.16 -9.41
C ALA A 65 -5.65 5.02 -9.23
N THR A 66 -6.13 3.87 -8.75
CA THR A 66 -7.56 3.66 -8.45
C THR A 66 -8.07 4.68 -7.41
N PHE A 67 -7.28 5.02 -6.39
CA PHE A 67 -7.66 6.08 -5.45
C PHE A 67 -7.67 7.46 -6.12
N ALA A 68 -6.66 7.76 -6.96
CA ALA A 68 -6.61 9.00 -7.73
C ALA A 68 -7.83 9.16 -8.66
N ALA A 69 -8.31 8.03 -9.22
CA ALA A 69 -9.45 7.93 -10.12
C ALA A 69 -10.77 7.66 -9.38
N HIS A 70 -10.93 8.12 -8.14
CA HIS A 70 -12.19 8.05 -7.39
C HIS A 70 -12.78 6.63 -7.26
N GLY A 71 -11.93 5.60 -7.19
CA GLY A 71 -12.31 4.19 -7.05
C GLY A 71 -12.49 3.43 -8.37
N LEU A 72 -12.24 4.08 -9.51
CA LEU A 72 -12.22 3.44 -10.82
C LEU A 72 -10.86 2.74 -11.03
N TYR A 73 -10.87 1.41 -11.05
CA TYR A 73 -9.69 0.62 -11.40
C TYR A 73 -9.66 0.42 -12.91
N CYS A 74 -8.51 0.65 -13.53
CA CYS A 74 -8.27 0.32 -14.93
C CYS A 74 -7.13 -0.70 -15.02
N LYS A 75 -7.30 -1.74 -15.85
CA LYS A 75 -6.26 -2.75 -16.06
C LYS A 75 -5.02 -2.09 -16.71
N PRO A 76 -3.80 -2.31 -16.19
CA PRO A 76 -2.60 -1.73 -16.78
C PRO A 76 -2.38 -2.24 -18.22
N ARG A 77 -2.08 -1.32 -19.13
CA ARG A 77 -1.72 -1.61 -20.53
C ARG A 77 -0.38 -0.97 -20.88
N SER A 78 0.46 -1.68 -21.64
CA SER A 78 1.75 -1.19 -22.13
C SER A 78 1.77 -0.92 -23.64
N ILE A 79 0.78 -1.43 -24.37
CA ILE A 79 0.69 -1.32 -25.83
C ILE A 79 -0.42 -0.31 -26.17
N LEU A 80 -0.02 0.78 -26.81
CA LEU A 80 -0.94 1.85 -27.24
C LEU A 80 -1.33 1.72 -28.71
N GLU A 81 -0.41 1.27 -29.56
CA GLU A 81 -0.64 1.09 -30.99
C GLU A 81 0.28 -0.02 -31.51
N ILE A 82 -0.22 -0.83 -32.44
CA ILE A 82 0.59 -1.76 -33.23
C ILE A 82 0.39 -1.41 -34.70
N ARG A 83 1.48 -1.34 -35.47
CA ARG A 83 1.45 -1.11 -36.92
C ARG A 83 2.15 -2.23 -37.66
N ASP A 84 1.58 -2.68 -38.78
CA ASP A 84 2.23 -3.66 -39.65
C ASP A 84 3.28 -3.03 -40.59
N ARG A 85 3.91 -3.85 -41.43
CA ARG A 85 4.95 -3.41 -42.38
C ARG A 85 4.41 -2.47 -43.46
N GLU A 86 3.11 -2.48 -43.71
CA GLU A 86 2.40 -1.56 -44.61
C GLU A 86 1.88 -0.30 -43.88
N ASN A 87 2.28 -0.09 -42.62
CA ASN A 87 1.86 1.03 -41.78
C ASN A 87 0.35 1.04 -41.44
N ARG A 88 -0.32 -0.11 -41.51
CA ARG A 88 -1.72 -0.27 -41.10
C ARG A 88 -1.80 -0.54 -39.60
N SER A 89 -2.74 0.12 -38.93
CA SER A 89 -3.00 -0.12 -37.50
C SER A 89 -3.58 -1.51 -37.31
N LEU A 90 -3.09 -2.22 -36.29
CA LEU A 90 -3.66 -3.47 -35.80
C LEU A 90 -4.39 -3.20 -34.49
N ASP A 91 -5.41 -4.01 -34.22
CA ASP A 91 -6.20 -3.88 -33.00
C ASP A 91 -5.34 -4.15 -31.76
N VAL A 92 -5.52 -3.29 -30.77
CA VAL A 92 -4.99 -3.45 -29.41
C VAL A 92 -6.17 -3.51 -28.45
N PRO A 93 -6.07 -4.26 -27.33
CA PRO A 93 -7.14 -4.29 -26.34
C PRO A 93 -7.53 -2.88 -25.88
N ASP A 94 -8.84 -2.63 -25.83
CA ASP A 94 -9.41 -1.41 -25.27
C ASP A 94 -9.13 -1.28 -23.77
N GLU A 95 -9.45 -0.11 -23.22
CA GLU A 95 -9.39 0.14 -21.78
C GLU A 95 -10.42 -0.71 -21.04
N ASP A 96 -9.95 -1.44 -20.03
CA ASP A 96 -10.78 -2.29 -19.16
C ASP A 96 -10.83 -1.66 -17.78
N CYS A 97 -11.85 -0.83 -17.54
CA CYS A 97 -12.04 -0.08 -16.33
C CYS A 97 -13.33 -0.48 -15.60
N THR A 98 -13.25 -0.63 -14.28
CA THR A 98 -14.38 -1.03 -13.42
C THR A 98 -14.36 -0.22 -12.12
N GLN A 99 -15.53 0.25 -11.68
CA GLN A 99 -15.68 0.89 -10.37
C GLN A 99 -15.62 -0.19 -9.28
N VAL A 100 -14.52 -0.23 -8.53
CA VAL A 100 -14.25 -1.30 -7.55
C VAL A 100 -14.33 -0.85 -6.10
N ILE A 101 -14.25 0.46 -5.87
CA ILE A 101 -14.47 1.14 -4.58
C ILE A 101 -15.43 2.31 -4.84
N SER A 102 -16.33 2.65 -3.92
CA SER A 102 -17.16 3.84 -4.10
C SER A 102 -16.30 5.11 -4.08
N GLN A 103 -16.70 6.13 -4.84
CA GLN A 103 -16.03 7.43 -4.82
C GLN A 103 -15.90 7.98 -3.40
N ASP A 104 -16.97 7.89 -2.60
CA ASP A 104 -17.01 8.32 -1.21
C ASP A 104 -15.83 7.75 -0.37
N VAL A 105 -15.58 6.45 -0.49
CA VAL A 105 -14.48 5.77 0.21
C VAL A 105 -13.13 6.13 -0.40
N ALA A 106 -13.00 6.13 -1.72
CA ALA A 106 -11.74 6.47 -2.40
C ALA A 106 -11.29 7.90 -2.09
N ASP A 107 -12.23 8.84 -2.01
CA ASP A 107 -11.99 10.24 -1.71
C ASP A 107 -11.62 10.43 -0.24
N GLY A 108 -12.28 9.70 0.68
CA GLY A 108 -11.90 9.67 2.09
C GLY A 108 -10.48 9.13 2.31
N VAL A 109 -10.12 8.04 1.62
CA VAL A 109 -8.75 7.48 1.65
C VAL A 109 -7.75 8.49 1.09
N THR A 110 -8.06 9.10 -0.05
CA THR A 110 -7.20 10.13 -0.68
C THR A 110 -6.97 11.29 0.26
N ALA A 111 -8.00 11.81 0.92
CA ALA A 111 -7.86 12.90 1.90
C ALA A 111 -6.90 12.52 3.03
N LEU A 112 -7.03 11.30 3.60
CA LEU A 112 -6.12 10.82 4.64
C LEU A 112 -4.66 10.71 4.14
N LEU A 113 -4.47 10.22 2.90
CA LEU A 113 -3.16 10.06 2.29
C LEU A 113 -2.48 11.39 1.93
N THR A 114 -3.23 12.44 1.58
CA THR A 114 -2.66 13.79 1.44
C THR A 114 -2.07 14.28 2.77
N GLY A 115 -2.68 13.90 3.90
CA GLY A 115 -2.20 14.22 5.24
C GLY A 115 -0.83 13.61 5.60
N VAL A 116 -0.42 12.53 4.91
CA VAL A 116 0.89 11.89 5.11
C VAL A 116 2.03 12.72 4.50
N ILE A 117 1.75 13.43 3.41
CA ILE A 117 2.72 14.25 2.67
C ILE A 117 2.63 15.70 3.13
N ASP A 118 1.46 16.32 2.95
CA ASP A 118 1.26 17.77 3.08
C ASP A 118 0.48 18.18 4.34
N GLY A 119 0.12 17.24 5.21
CA GLY A 119 -0.69 17.52 6.40
C GLY A 119 -0.01 18.35 7.50
N PRO A 120 -0.75 18.82 8.51
CA PRO A 120 -0.21 19.63 9.61
C PRO A 120 0.46 18.77 10.71
N ILE A 121 0.40 17.44 10.62
CA ILE A 121 0.98 16.54 11.63
C ILE A 121 2.51 16.56 11.50
N THR A 122 3.19 17.06 12.52
CA THR A 122 4.66 17.04 12.64
C THR A 122 5.19 15.62 12.71
N GLY A 123 6.30 15.30 12.06
CA GLY A 123 6.93 13.97 12.12
C GLY A 123 6.23 12.88 11.29
N ARG A 124 5.23 13.24 10.47
CA ARG A 124 4.60 12.34 9.51
C ARG A 124 5.64 11.73 8.55
N THR A 125 5.42 10.46 8.20
CA THR A 125 6.40 9.63 7.48
C THR A 125 6.69 10.10 6.06
N GLY A 126 5.73 10.74 5.38
CA GLY A 126 5.87 11.24 4.01
C GLY A 126 6.23 12.71 3.86
N ALA A 127 6.55 13.43 4.95
CA ALA A 127 6.72 14.89 4.93
C ALA A 127 7.71 15.39 3.87
N ALA A 128 8.82 14.66 3.66
CA ALA A 128 9.85 15.03 2.70
C ALA A 128 9.46 14.72 1.23
N MET A 129 8.27 14.16 0.98
CA MET A 129 7.78 13.80 -0.36
C MET A 129 6.81 14.84 -0.93
N SER A 130 6.70 16.01 -0.30
CA SER A 130 5.91 17.12 -0.85
C SER A 130 6.45 17.51 -2.22
N LEU A 131 5.54 17.75 -3.17
CA LEU A 131 5.86 18.31 -4.48
C LEU A 131 5.72 19.84 -4.42
N ALA A 132 6.55 20.56 -5.18
CA ALA A 132 6.68 22.01 -5.05
C ALA A 132 5.43 22.76 -5.54
N ASP A 133 4.83 22.33 -6.65
CA ASP A 133 3.80 23.07 -7.39
C ASP A 133 2.39 22.44 -7.26
N ARG A 134 2.29 21.14 -7.01
CA ARG A 134 1.03 20.39 -6.98
C ARG A 134 0.83 19.56 -5.71
N PRO A 135 -0.43 19.28 -5.32
CA PRO A 135 -0.71 18.38 -4.20
C PRO A 135 -0.37 16.93 -4.54
N ALA A 136 -0.02 16.17 -3.51
CA ALA A 136 0.19 14.74 -3.62
C ALA A 136 -0.42 13.98 -2.43
N ALA A 137 -0.73 12.72 -2.67
CA ALA A 137 -1.16 11.75 -1.68
C ALA A 137 -0.21 10.55 -1.73
N GLY A 138 0.11 9.94 -0.59
CA GLY A 138 0.98 8.77 -0.61
C GLY A 138 1.28 8.19 0.75
N LYS A 139 2.04 7.10 0.75
CA LYS A 139 2.34 6.34 1.95
C LYS A 139 3.72 5.69 1.88
N THR A 140 4.46 5.76 2.99
CA THR A 140 5.67 4.97 3.19
C THR A 140 5.34 3.54 3.60
N GLY A 141 6.12 2.58 3.12
CA GLY A 141 6.16 1.19 3.60
C GLY A 141 7.56 0.80 4.04
N THR A 142 7.68 0.00 5.11
CA THR A 142 8.94 -0.56 5.58
C THR A 142 8.62 -1.90 6.24
N THR A 143 9.12 -2.98 5.66
CA THR A 143 8.94 -4.31 6.25
C THR A 143 9.89 -4.52 7.42
N ASN A 144 9.66 -5.58 8.20
CA ASN A 144 10.55 -5.97 9.29
C ASN A 144 12.00 -6.08 8.81
N GLU A 145 12.94 -5.68 9.66
CA GLU A 145 14.38 -5.61 9.37
C GLU A 145 14.76 -4.75 8.15
N SER A 146 13.83 -3.96 7.61
CA SER A 146 14.02 -3.26 6.33
C SER A 146 14.41 -4.23 5.21
N ALA A 147 13.76 -5.41 5.16
CA ALA A 147 13.92 -6.36 4.06
C ALA A 147 13.43 -5.77 2.72
N ALA A 148 12.43 -4.90 2.77
CA ALA A 148 11.90 -4.14 1.66
C ALA A 148 11.43 -2.76 2.17
N VAL A 149 11.70 -1.71 1.40
CA VAL A 149 11.17 -0.37 1.66
C VAL A 149 10.43 0.15 0.45
N TRP A 150 9.34 0.86 0.72
CA TRP A 150 8.40 1.29 -0.29
C TRP A 150 8.01 2.75 -0.11
N PHE A 151 7.67 3.38 -1.23
CA PHE A 151 6.81 4.56 -1.26
C PHE A 151 5.85 4.41 -2.43
N ALA A 152 4.55 4.54 -2.18
CA ALA A 152 3.53 4.61 -3.22
C ALA A 152 2.74 5.90 -3.04
N GLY A 153 2.46 6.57 -4.14
CA GLY A 153 1.80 7.87 -4.10
C GLY A 153 1.35 8.34 -5.48
N PHE A 154 0.52 9.37 -5.48
CA PHE A 154 -0.12 9.91 -6.67
C PHE A 154 -0.39 11.42 -6.56
N THR A 155 -0.49 12.06 -7.71
CA THR A 155 -1.24 13.31 -7.90
C THR A 155 -2.59 12.95 -8.54
N PRO A 156 -3.49 13.92 -8.83
CA PRO A 156 -4.67 13.61 -9.63
C PRO A 156 -4.35 13.07 -11.04
N ASP A 157 -3.14 13.33 -11.56
CA ASP A 157 -2.77 13.05 -12.96
C ASP A 157 -1.98 11.75 -13.15
N ILE A 158 -1.19 11.34 -12.15
CA ILE A 158 -0.32 10.16 -12.26
C ILE A 158 -0.10 9.50 -10.90
N ALA A 159 0.02 8.18 -10.90
CA ALA A 159 0.40 7.38 -9.74
C ALA A 159 1.71 6.63 -10.01
N ALA A 160 2.51 6.46 -8.96
CA ALA A 160 3.76 5.72 -9.02
C ALA A 160 4.05 5.00 -7.70
N ALA A 161 4.78 3.89 -7.80
CA ALA A 161 5.33 3.18 -6.66
C ALA A 161 6.83 2.93 -6.85
N ALA A 162 7.60 3.24 -5.82
CA ALA A 162 9.02 2.98 -5.73
C ALA A 162 9.28 1.92 -4.66
N TRP A 163 10.05 0.90 -5.04
CA TRP A 163 10.56 -0.13 -4.15
C TRP A 163 12.08 -0.12 -4.16
N VAL A 164 12.67 -0.35 -2.99
CA VAL A 164 14.08 -0.69 -2.88
C VAL A 164 14.20 -1.91 -1.98
N GLY A 165 15.03 -2.87 -2.39
CA GLY A 165 15.36 -4.06 -1.64
C GLY A 165 16.47 -4.84 -2.34
N ASP A 166 16.96 -5.88 -1.67
CA ASP A 166 18.02 -6.73 -2.23
C ASP A 166 17.40 -7.92 -2.99
N PRO A 167 17.70 -8.08 -4.30
CA PRO A 167 17.10 -9.14 -5.11
C PRO A 167 17.54 -10.55 -4.70
N ARG A 168 18.60 -10.69 -3.88
CA ARG A 168 19.03 -11.98 -3.32
C ARG A 168 18.16 -12.44 -2.14
N GLY A 169 17.22 -11.60 -1.70
CA GLY A 169 16.28 -11.87 -0.62
C GLY A 169 16.42 -10.86 0.52
N GLY A 170 15.42 -10.01 0.71
CA GLY A 170 15.47 -8.90 1.65
C GLY A 170 15.72 -9.29 3.12
N PHE A 171 15.20 -10.43 3.58
CA PHE A 171 15.45 -10.89 4.95
C PHE A 171 16.86 -11.48 5.13
N ALA A 172 17.43 -12.07 4.08
CA ALA A 172 18.82 -12.54 4.08
C ALA A 172 19.82 -11.39 3.92
N HIS A 173 19.41 -10.33 3.22
CA HIS A 173 20.21 -9.15 2.94
C HIS A 173 19.42 -7.87 3.30
N PRO A 174 19.17 -7.64 4.61
CA PRO A 174 18.36 -6.52 5.06
C PRO A 174 19.06 -5.19 4.82
N MET A 175 18.28 -4.13 4.60
CA MET A 175 18.84 -2.79 4.39
C MET A 175 19.21 -2.08 5.71
N LYS A 176 20.11 -2.71 6.46
CA LYS A 176 20.65 -2.23 7.75
C LYS A 176 22.17 -2.19 7.71
N ASN A 177 22.75 -1.20 8.40
CA ASN A 177 24.19 -1.01 8.54
C ASN A 177 24.97 -1.08 7.21
N LEU A 178 24.47 -0.40 6.18
CA LEU A 178 25.04 -0.45 4.84
C LEU A 178 25.35 0.94 4.30
N THR A 179 26.20 1.01 3.26
CA THR A 179 26.54 2.25 2.58
C THR A 179 26.06 2.19 1.14
N ILE A 180 25.18 3.11 0.75
CA ILE A 180 24.68 3.26 -0.63
C ILE A 180 25.21 4.57 -1.17
N ASN A 181 25.94 4.51 -2.28
CA ASN A 181 26.51 5.68 -2.95
C ASN A 181 27.26 6.62 -1.98
N GLY A 182 28.13 6.05 -1.15
CA GLY A 182 28.94 6.79 -0.16
C GLY A 182 28.21 7.28 1.08
N LYS A 183 26.88 7.06 1.20
CA LYS A 183 26.10 7.43 2.39
C LYS A 183 25.80 6.20 3.25
N TYR A 184 26.17 6.27 4.52
CA TYR A 184 25.87 5.23 5.50
C TYR A 184 24.41 5.31 5.98
N TYR A 185 23.78 4.15 6.10
CA TYR A 185 22.43 3.95 6.62
C TYR A 185 22.48 2.90 7.72
N LYS A 186 22.18 3.32 8.96
CA LYS A 186 21.93 2.37 10.07
C LYS A 186 20.74 1.47 9.75
N GLN A 187 19.68 2.07 9.21
CA GLN A 187 18.50 1.39 8.71
C GLN A 187 17.86 2.26 7.63
N VAL A 188 17.46 1.63 6.53
CA VAL A 188 16.71 2.29 5.46
C VAL A 188 15.23 2.20 5.77
N PHE A 189 14.50 3.30 5.58
CA PHE A 189 13.04 3.38 5.65
C PHE A 189 12.47 3.83 4.30
N GLY A 190 11.16 3.65 4.14
CA GLY A 190 10.41 4.16 2.98
C GLY A 190 10.64 5.65 2.72
N SER A 191 10.77 6.45 3.78
CA SER A 191 11.03 7.89 3.70
C SER A 191 12.47 8.26 3.29
N THR A 192 13.43 7.31 3.35
CA THR A 192 14.87 7.61 3.19
C THR A 192 15.44 7.28 1.82
N LEU A 193 14.81 6.36 1.07
CA LEU A 193 15.24 5.95 -0.27
C LEU A 193 14.11 5.91 -1.31
N PRO A 194 13.09 5.04 -1.20
CA PRO A 194 12.06 4.96 -2.24
C PRO A 194 11.21 6.22 -2.29
N GLY A 195 10.96 6.90 -1.17
CA GLY A 195 10.32 8.21 -1.15
C GLY A 195 11.05 9.22 -2.04
N PRO A 196 12.32 9.57 -1.76
CA PRO A 196 13.07 10.51 -2.60
C PRO A 196 13.24 10.08 -4.07
N ILE A 197 13.19 8.77 -4.35
CA ILE A 197 13.12 8.27 -5.73
C ILE A 197 11.76 8.64 -6.33
N TRP A 198 10.65 8.28 -5.66
CA TRP A 198 9.29 8.61 -6.09
C TRP A 198 9.12 10.12 -6.31
N GLN A 199 9.52 10.96 -5.35
CA GLN A 199 9.36 12.42 -5.45
C GLN A 199 10.05 12.97 -6.70
N ARG A 200 11.33 12.61 -6.91
CA ARG A 200 12.08 13.08 -8.09
C ARG A 200 11.50 12.56 -9.40
N SER A 201 11.07 11.29 -9.43
CA SER A 201 10.41 10.72 -10.61
C SER A 201 9.10 11.44 -10.93
N MET A 202 8.28 11.74 -9.92
CA MET A 202 7.02 12.47 -10.10
C MET A 202 7.27 13.91 -10.54
N THR A 203 8.24 14.60 -9.95
CA THR A 203 8.63 15.95 -10.39
C THR A 203 9.06 15.97 -11.85
N ALA A 204 9.90 15.02 -12.26
CA ALA A 204 10.36 14.95 -13.65
C ALA A 204 9.25 14.54 -14.62
N ALA A 205 8.41 13.57 -14.26
CA ALA A 205 7.31 13.09 -15.11
C ALA A 205 6.24 14.16 -15.34
N LEU A 206 6.09 15.09 -14.40
CA LEU A 206 5.09 16.15 -14.44
C LEU A 206 5.66 17.52 -14.86
N GLU A 207 6.94 17.57 -15.24
CA GLU A 207 7.57 18.80 -15.72
C GLU A 207 6.82 19.35 -16.94
N GLY A 208 6.46 20.63 -16.91
CA GLY A 208 5.72 21.29 -18.01
C GLY A 208 4.23 20.94 -18.09
N THR A 209 3.69 20.19 -17.12
CA THR A 209 2.23 19.97 -17.00
C THR A 209 1.63 20.94 -15.98
N ASP A 210 0.44 21.46 -16.26
CA ASP A 210 -0.26 22.35 -15.34
C ASP A 210 -0.67 21.60 -14.05
N PRO A 211 -0.41 22.16 -12.85
CA PRO A 211 -0.84 21.55 -11.59
C PRO A 211 -2.36 21.40 -11.49
N THR A 212 -2.84 20.18 -11.27
CA THR A 212 -4.24 19.91 -10.90
C THR A 212 -4.40 19.74 -9.39
N THR A 213 -5.63 19.85 -8.89
CA THR A 213 -5.96 19.70 -7.47
C THR A 213 -6.92 18.54 -7.25
N PHE A 214 -6.83 17.90 -6.08
CA PHE A 214 -7.80 16.90 -5.67
C PHE A 214 -9.20 17.51 -5.47
N THR A 215 -10.18 17.00 -6.21
CA THR A 215 -11.61 17.34 -6.03
C THR A 215 -12.28 16.18 -5.29
N LEU A 216 -12.32 16.24 -3.96
CA LEU A 216 -12.76 15.13 -3.12
C LEU A 216 -14.20 15.35 -2.63
N SER A 217 -15.02 14.30 -2.71
CA SER A 217 -16.38 14.23 -2.19
C SER A 217 -16.53 12.98 -1.32
N ASN A 218 -16.67 13.18 -0.01
CA ASN A 218 -16.86 12.09 0.95
C ASN A 218 -17.81 12.49 2.10
N GLU A 219 -18.50 11.51 2.68
CA GLU A 219 -19.51 11.68 3.73
C GLU A 219 -18.94 12.24 5.04
N TRP A 220 -17.63 12.08 5.26
CA TRP A 220 -16.91 12.58 6.43
C TRP A 220 -16.40 14.01 6.27
N ASN A 221 -16.67 14.68 5.15
CA ASN A 221 -16.22 16.05 4.85
C ASN A 221 -14.69 16.23 5.00
N LEU A 222 -13.92 15.16 4.75
CA LEU A 222 -12.46 15.20 4.76
C LEU A 222 -11.96 16.00 3.57
N ARG A 223 -10.95 16.83 3.80
CA ARG A 223 -10.39 17.75 2.80
C ARG A 223 -8.93 17.43 2.47
N PRO A 224 -8.45 17.75 1.25
CA PRO A 224 -7.03 17.68 0.92
C PRO A 224 -6.18 18.49 1.89
N ALA A 225 -5.00 17.97 2.22
CA ALA A 225 -4.24 18.52 3.34
C ALA A 225 -3.33 19.72 3.01
N ARG A 226 -3.03 19.94 1.73
CA ARG A 226 -2.14 21.02 1.29
C ARG A 226 -2.75 22.39 1.61
N GLY A 227 -1.98 23.25 2.27
CA GLY A 227 -2.42 24.58 2.70
C GLY A 227 -3.24 24.60 3.99
N VAL A 228 -3.45 23.44 4.63
CA VAL A 228 -4.18 23.34 5.90
C VAL A 228 -3.21 23.41 7.08
N THR A 229 -3.47 24.30 8.03
CA THR A 229 -2.58 24.57 9.18
C THR A 229 -2.99 23.84 10.47
N SER A 230 -4.18 23.21 10.50
CA SER A 230 -4.76 22.59 11.69
C SER A 230 -5.46 21.26 11.37
N MET A 231 -5.41 20.31 12.30
CA MET A 231 -6.16 19.05 12.20
C MET A 231 -7.67 19.24 12.17
N SER A 232 -8.21 20.23 12.90
CA SER A 232 -9.66 20.52 12.90
C SER A 232 -10.17 20.99 11.53
N SER A 233 -9.27 21.49 10.69
CA SER A 233 -9.59 21.91 9.32
C SER A 233 -9.50 20.76 8.31
N LEU A 234 -8.74 19.70 8.61
CA LEU A 234 -8.72 18.46 7.81
C LEU A 234 -9.91 17.56 8.08
N VAL A 235 -10.37 17.55 9.33
CA VAL A 235 -11.48 16.72 9.81
C VAL A 235 -12.47 17.63 10.54
N PRO A 236 -13.42 18.24 9.81
CA PRO A 236 -14.44 19.10 10.42
C PRO A 236 -15.25 18.33 11.45
N GLY A 237 -15.43 18.90 12.65
CA GLY A 237 -16.20 18.27 13.73
C GLY A 237 -15.41 17.30 14.61
N LEU A 238 -14.09 17.20 14.46
CA LEU A 238 -13.26 16.47 15.42
C LEU A 238 -13.24 17.25 16.75
N GLU A 239 -13.90 16.74 17.79
CA GLU A 239 -13.66 17.23 19.14
C GLU A 239 -12.18 16.97 19.52
N PRO A 240 -11.55 17.86 20.31
CA PRO A 240 -10.20 17.62 20.80
C PRO A 240 -10.19 16.30 21.57
N VAL A 241 -9.33 15.36 21.17
CA VAL A 241 -9.20 14.13 21.93
C VAL A 241 -8.54 14.49 23.28
N PRO A 242 -9.14 14.15 24.43
CA PRO A 242 -8.49 14.40 25.71
C PRO A 242 -7.24 13.51 25.80
N ASN A 243 -6.09 14.11 26.08
CA ASN A 243 -4.77 13.48 26.30
C ASN A 243 -4.21 12.58 25.18
N GLU A 244 -3.01 12.92 24.72
CA GLU A 244 -2.23 12.08 23.80
C GLU A 244 -1.79 10.73 24.41
N ASP A 245 -1.83 10.62 25.74
CA ASP A 245 -1.48 9.41 26.50
C ASP A 245 -2.58 8.33 26.49
N GLU A 246 -3.83 8.65 26.11
CA GLU A 246 -4.94 7.68 26.11
C GLU A 246 -4.96 6.75 24.88
N PHE A 247 -4.12 7.03 23.87
CA PHE A 247 -3.88 6.10 22.75
C PHE A 247 -2.68 5.18 22.96
N ILE A 248 -2.18 5.05 24.20
CA ILE A 248 -1.34 3.93 24.56
C ILE A 248 -2.26 2.70 24.69
N PHE A 249 -2.15 1.78 23.73
CA PHE A 249 -2.69 0.43 23.91
C PHE A 249 -2.16 -0.11 25.24
N ASP A 250 -3.07 -0.39 26.17
CA ASP A 250 -2.72 -1.02 27.44
C ASP A 250 -2.29 -2.47 27.20
N ASN A 251 -0.99 -2.66 27.00
CA ASN A 251 -0.35 -3.97 26.93
C ASN A 251 -0.30 -4.70 28.29
N SER A 252 -0.91 -4.14 29.35
CA SER A 252 -1.00 -4.80 30.67
C SER A 252 -2.14 -5.81 30.78
N VAL A 253 -3.03 -5.89 29.77
CA VAL A 253 -4.00 -6.99 29.66
C VAL A 253 -3.23 -8.28 29.38
N LYS A 254 -2.94 -9.02 30.45
CA LYS A 254 -2.39 -10.37 30.40
C LYS A 254 -3.28 -11.23 29.49
N PRO A 255 -2.71 -12.10 28.63
CA PRO A 255 -3.49 -13.05 27.87
C PRO A 255 -4.38 -13.85 28.82
N THR A 256 -5.70 -13.74 28.66
CA THR A 256 -6.60 -14.72 29.25
C THR A 256 -6.20 -16.07 28.69
N ALA A 257 -5.99 -17.04 29.58
CA ALA A 257 -5.49 -18.37 29.24
C ALA A 257 -6.29 -18.93 28.05
N SER A 258 -5.57 -19.39 27.02
CA SER A 258 -6.16 -20.12 25.90
C SER A 258 -7.03 -21.25 26.44
N PRO A 259 -8.25 -21.47 25.91
CA PRO A 259 -9.00 -22.67 26.26
C PRO A 259 -8.16 -23.89 25.86
N THR A 260 -7.83 -24.72 26.84
CA THR A 260 -7.13 -25.99 26.63
C THR A 260 -7.99 -26.87 25.74
N VAL A 261 -7.63 -26.99 24.46
CA VAL A 261 -8.20 -28.01 23.58
C VAL A 261 -7.62 -29.35 24.04
N ALA A 262 -8.46 -30.22 24.58
CA ALA A 262 -8.09 -31.59 24.92
C ALA A 262 -7.62 -32.33 23.66
N PRO A 263 -6.60 -33.21 23.75
CA PRO A 263 -6.17 -34.00 22.61
C PRO A 263 -7.32 -34.93 22.14
N PRO A 264 -7.48 -35.17 20.83
CA PRO A 264 -8.43 -36.13 20.34
C PRO A 264 -8.03 -37.53 20.82
N THR A 265 -8.91 -38.16 21.60
CA THR A 265 -8.84 -39.59 21.91
C THR A 265 -9.40 -40.38 20.72
N GLY A 266 -8.58 -41.21 20.09
CA GLY A 266 -9.09 -42.22 19.16
C GLY A 266 -8.10 -42.61 18.07
N ASP A 267 -7.43 -43.74 18.27
CA ASP A 267 -6.71 -44.50 17.25
C ASP A 267 -7.60 -44.77 16.03
N THR A 268 -7.10 -44.45 14.84
CA THR A 268 -7.17 -45.29 13.62
C THR A 268 -6.32 -44.63 12.52
N ALA A 269 -5.18 -45.24 12.22
CA ALA A 269 -4.32 -44.83 11.11
C ALA A 269 -4.99 -45.18 9.76
N PRO A 270 -5.00 -44.27 8.77
CA PRO A 270 -5.32 -44.63 7.39
C PRO A 270 -4.08 -45.27 6.74
N THR A 271 -4.27 -46.44 6.14
CA THR A 271 -3.30 -47.14 5.31
C THR A 271 -3.05 -46.38 4.00
N VAL A 272 -1.78 -46.18 3.67
CA VAL A 272 -1.30 -45.65 2.37
C VAL A 272 -1.26 -46.81 1.36
N PRO A 273 -1.86 -46.73 0.16
CA PRO A 273 -1.61 -47.67 -0.93
C PRO A 273 -0.32 -47.28 -1.70
N ASP A 274 0.44 -48.32 -2.04
CA ASP A 274 1.74 -48.30 -2.74
C ASP A 274 1.74 -47.66 -4.14
N GLU A 275 2.95 -47.19 -4.48
CA GLU A 275 3.57 -46.86 -5.78
C GLU A 275 2.77 -47.01 -7.10
N ALA A 276 2.89 -45.97 -7.94
CA ALA A 276 2.74 -46.07 -9.40
C ALA A 276 4.09 -45.77 -10.08
N PRO A 277 4.49 -46.52 -11.14
CA PRO A 277 5.85 -46.51 -11.66
C PRO A 277 6.13 -45.35 -12.63
N ALA A 278 7.41 -44.99 -12.71
CA ALA A 278 7.96 -43.99 -13.61
C ALA A 278 7.73 -44.32 -15.10
N ALA A 279 7.28 -43.32 -15.86
CA ALA A 279 7.23 -43.38 -17.32
C ALA A 279 8.27 -42.43 -17.93
N THR A 280 8.94 -42.98 -18.93
CA THR A 280 10.11 -42.51 -19.67
C THR A 280 9.79 -41.41 -20.68
N THR A 281 10.75 -40.50 -20.90
CA THR A 281 10.77 -39.50 -21.99
C THR A 281 11.05 -40.15 -23.35
N PRO A 282 10.53 -39.59 -24.45
CA PRO A 282 11.15 -39.72 -25.76
C PRO A 282 11.68 -38.38 -26.31
N GLU A 283 12.67 -38.52 -27.21
CA GLU A 283 13.36 -37.52 -28.03
C GLU A 283 12.45 -36.57 -28.84
#